data_AF-B7P710-F1
#
_entry.id   AF-B7P710-F1
#
_cell.length_a   1.000
_cell.length_b   1.000
_cell.length_c   1.000
_cell.angle_alpha   90.00
_cell.angle_beta   90.00
_cell.angle_gamma   90.00
#
_symmetry.space_group_name_H-M   'P 1'
#
loop_
_entity.id
_entity.type
_entity.pdbx_description
1 polymer ?
#
loop_
_entity_poly.entity_id
_entity_poly.type
_entity_poly.pdbx_seq_one_letter_code
_entity_poly.pdbx_strand_id
1 'polypeptide(L)'
;MAATDVPPQEATKRLQTKKQTLDDAYAPPANYLEIDVGNPMTHGVARKRYTDYEVRMRTNLPVFKNKESTVRRRYSDFEWLRSELERDSKIVVPPLPGKAWKRQMPFRGDEGIFDDEFIEERKKGLEVFINKVAGHPLAQNERCLHMFLQDQVIDRNYVPGKIRNT
;
A
#
# COMPACT_ATOMS: atom_id res chain seq x y z
N MET A 1 -32.96 4.41 54.08
CA MET A 1 -31.97 3.86 53.12
C MET A 1 -32.62 4.00 51.74
N ALA A 2 -32.39 5.14 51.07
CA ALA A 2 -33.12 5.51 49.86
C ALA A 2 -32.38 5.02 48.61
N ALA A 3 -33.06 4.24 47.78
CA ALA A 3 -32.59 3.87 46.45
C ALA A 3 -32.76 5.08 45.51
N THR A 4 -31.67 5.57 44.93
CA THR A 4 -31.70 6.60 43.90
C THR A 4 -32.01 5.95 42.56
N ASP A 5 -33.25 6.11 42.11
CA ASP A 5 -33.74 5.73 40.79
C ASP A 5 -33.19 6.72 39.75
N VAL A 6 -32.42 6.25 38.77
CA VAL A 6 -31.83 7.07 37.70
C VAL A 6 -32.77 7.00 36.49
N PRO A 7 -33.30 8.13 35.98
CA PRO A 7 -34.35 8.08 34.97
C PRO A 7 -33.83 7.58 33.59
N PRO A 8 -34.65 6.88 32.78
CA PRO A 8 -34.18 6.12 31.61
C PRO A 8 -33.88 6.95 30.34
N GLN A 9 -33.87 8.28 30.43
CA GLN A 9 -34.04 9.13 29.24
C GLN A 9 -32.75 9.50 28.49
N GLU A 10 -31.56 9.20 29.03
CA GLU A 10 -30.29 9.52 28.35
C GLU A 10 -29.86 8.47 27.31
N ALA A 11 -30.32 7.23 27.42
CA ALA A 11 -29.86 6.13 26.57
C ALA A 11 -30.38 6.18 25.12
N THR A 12 -31.41 6.99 24.84
CA THR A 12 -32.05 7.11 23.51
C THR A 12 -31.92 8.50 22.90
N LYS A 13 -30.94 9.31 23.33
CA LYS A 13 -30.73 10.64 22.76
C LYS A 13 -30.22 10.48 21.32
N ARG A 14 -31.01 10.93 20.34
CA ARG A 14 -30.60 10.97 18.92
C ARG A 14 -29.24 11.66 18.81
N LEU A 15 -28.27 11.03 18.15
CA LEU A 15 -27.00 11.67 17.82
C LEU A 15 -27.32 12.98 17.09
N GLN A 16 -26.81 14.11 17.61
CA GLN A 16 -26.91 15.37 16.91
C GLN A 16 -26.08 15.27 15.63
N THR A 17 -26.74 15.07 14.49
CA THR A 17 -26.09 15.18 13.18
C THR A 17 -25.64 16.63 13.03
N LYS A 18 -24.33 16.88 13.01
CA LYS A 18 -23.80 18.19 12.61
C LYS A 18 -24.42 18.55 11.26
N LYS A 19 -25.08 19.70 11.17
CA LYS A 19 -25.54 20.22 9.87
C LYS A 19 -24.31 20.38 8.99
N GLN A 20 -24.26 19.64 7.87
CA GLN A 20 -23.23 19.81 6.86
C GLN A 20 -23.27 21.26 6.36
N THR A 21 -22.14 21.94 6.42
CA THR A 21 -22.02 23.32 5.93
C THR A 21 -21.87 23.33 4.41
N LEU A 22 -22.15 24.46 3.75
CA LEU A 22 -21.91 24.58 2.31
C LEU A 22 -20.42 24.41 1.99
N ASP A 23 -19.53 24.88 2.86
CA ASP A 23 -18.09 24.65 2.75
C ASP A 23 -17.73 23.16 2.81
N ASP A 24 -18.38 22.37 3.68
CA ASP A 24 -18.17 20.90 3.73
C ASP A 24 -18.63 20.19 2.44
N ALA A 25 -19.65 20.74 1.76
CA ALA A 25 -20.19 20.15 0.53
C ALA A 25 -19.28 20.39 -0.69
N TYR A 26 -18.47 21.45 -0.67
CA TYR A 26 -17.52 21.80 -1.74
C TYR A 26 -16.05 21.58 -1.36
N ALA A 27 -15.78 21.14 -0.13
CA ALA A 27 -14.44 20.76 0.29
C ALA A 27 -13.94 19.55 -0.55
N PRO A 28 -12.66 19.54 -0.94
CA PRO A 28 -12.06 18.34 -1.51
C PRO A 28 -12.26 17.17 -0.53
N PRO A 29 -12.47 15.92 -1.02
CA PRO A 29 -12.72 14.77 -0.16
C PRO A 29 -11.68 14.69 0.96
N ALA A 30 -12.17 14.51 2.20
CA ALA A 30 -11.33 14.69 3.39
C ALA A 30 -10.08 13.81 3.41
N ASN A 31 -10.06 12.68 2.69
CA ASN A 31 -8.94 11.74 2.64
C ASN A 31 -8.73 11.16 1.23
N TYR A 32 -7.51 11.22 0.71
CA TYR A 32 -7.07 10.56 -0.52
C TYR A 32 -5.72 9.86 -0.33
N LEU A 33 -5.52 8.79 -1.10
CA LEU A 33 -4.27 8.05 -1.21
C LEU A 33 -4.16 7.56 -2.64
N GLU A 34 -3.16 8.06 -3.35
CA GLU A 34 -2.87 7.74 -4.74
C GLU A 34 -1.47 7.16 -4.81
N ILE A 35 -1.32 6.00 -5.45
CA ILE A 35 -0.03 5.36 -5.66
C ILE A 35 0.12 5.01 -7.13
N ASP A 36 1.10 5.62 -7.79
CA ASP A 36 1.46 5.32 -9.16
C ASP A 36 2.67 4.37 -9.18
N VAL A 37 2.65 3.38 -10.07
CA VAL A 37 3.82 2.54 -10.36
C VAL A 37 4.23 2.77 -11.80
N GLY A 38 5.43 3.34 -12.00
CA GLY A 38 5.86 3.87 -13.28
C GLY A 38 7.35 3.64 -13.56
N ASN A 39 7.80 4.21 -14.67
CA ASN A 39 9.22 4.40 -15.00
C ASN A 39 10.08 3.13 -14.78
N PRO A 40 9.78 2.02 -15.49
CA PRO A 40 10.54 0.78 -15.35
C PRO A 40 11.99 1.00 -15.79
N MET A 41 12.95 0.62 -14.95
CA MET A 41 14.37 0.65 -15.32
C MET A 41 14.99 -0.73 -15.11
N THR A 42 15.71 -1.20 -16.12
CA THR A 42 16.45 -2.46 -16.04
C THR A 42 17.89 -2.18 -15.64
N HIS A 43 18.30 -2.75 -14.52
CA HIS A 43 19.65 -2.64 -13.95
C HIS A 43 20.41 -3.95 -14.11
N GLY A 44 21.74 -3.87 -14.03
CA GLY A 44 22.62 -5.03 -14.06
C GLY A 44 23.02 -5.46 -15.48
N VAL A 45 23.86 -6.51 -15.55
CA VAL A 45 24.43 -7.01 -16.80
C VAL A 45 24.20 -8.51 -16.91
N ALA A 46 23.87 -8.98 -18.11
CA ALA A 46 23.68 -10.39 -18.46
C ALA A 46 22.73 -11.14 -17.48
N ARG A 47 23.28 -12.03 -16.65
CA ARG A 47 22.52 -12.93 -15.75
C ARG A 47 22.09 -12.27 -14.42
N LYS A 48 22.60 -11.09 -14.10
CA LYS A 48 22.23 -10.34 -12.88
C LYS A 48 21.28 -9.17 -13.18
N ARG A 49 20.63 -9.18 -14.35
CA ARG A 49 19.68 -8.15 -14.73
C ARG A 49 18.40 -8.22 -13.89
N TYR A 50 17.89 -7.08 -13.47
CA TYR A 50 16.58 -6.96 -12.81
C TYR A 50 15.91 -5.65 -13.19
N THR A 51 14.58 -5.65 -13.22
CA THR A 51 13.79 -4.45 -13.47
C THR A 51 13.19 -3.95 -12.15
N ASP A 52 13.38 -2.67 -11.88
CA ASP A 52 12.71 -1.96 -10.79
C ASP A 52 11.72 -0.93 -11.36
N TYR A 53 10.81 -0.51 -10.49
CA TYR A 53 9.72 0.40 -10.80
C TYR A 53 9.79 1.58 -9.84
N GLU A 54 9.47 2.76 -10.35
CA GLU A 54 9.25 3.95 -9.53
C GLU A 54 7.87 3.85 -8.90
N VAL A 55 7.80 3.85 -7.57
CA VAL A 55 6.57 3.89 -6.80
C VAL A 55 6.44 5.30 -6.23
N ARG A 56 5.46 6.04 -6.73
CA ARG A 56 5.16 7.40 -6.29
C ARG A 56 3.86 7.39 -5.50
N MET A 57 3.89 7.93 -4.29
CA MET A 57 2.75 7.98 -3.39
C MET A 57 2.42 9.43 -3.06
N ARG A 58 1.12 9.76 -3.13
CA ARG A 58 0.56 11.05 -2.71
C ARG A 58 -0.63 10.80 -1.80
N THR A 59 -0.65 11.44 -0.63
CA THR A 59 -1.72 11.27 0.34
C THR A 59 -1.84 12.45 1.27
N ASN A 60 -3.06 12.73 1.73
CA ASN A 60 -3.30 13.64 2.85
C ASN A 60 -3.48 12.90 4.20
N LEU A 61 -3.52 11.57 4.20
CA LEU A 61 -3.78 10.75 5.38
C LEU A 61 -2.74 11.01 6.50
N PRO A 62 -3.16 11.15 7.77
CA PRO A 62 -2.25 11.46 8.87
C PRO A 62 -1.37 10.28 9.30
N VAL A 63 -1.74 9.05 8.94
CA VAL A 63 -0.96 7.84 9.26
C VAL A 63 0.40 7.82 8.55
N PHE A 64 0.50 8.47 7.39
CA PHE A 64 1.73 8.57 6.62
C PHE A 64 2.53 9.80 7.04
N LYS A 65 3.82 9.57 7.39
CA LYS A 65 4.75 10.64 7.78
C LYS A 65 4.95 11.68 6.67
N ASN A 66 5.18 11.20 5.45
CA ASN A 66 5.36 12.02 4.27
C ASN A 66 4.07 12.03 3.44
N LYS A 67 3.65 13.22 3.00
CA LYS A 67 2.47 13.41 2.13
C LYS A 67 2.77 13.04 0.67
N GLU A 68 4.02 13.16 0.27
CA GLU A 68 4.50 12.67 -1.02
C GLU A 68 5.80 11.90 -0.81
N SER A 69 5.96 10.78 -1.52
CA SER A 69 7.23 10.06 -1.59
C SER A 69 7.40 9.41 -2.96
N THR A 70 8.66 9.24 -3.36
CA THR A 70 9.05 8.50 -4.55
C THR A 70 10.18 7.56 -4.18
N VAL A 71 9.97 6.26 -4.38
CA VAL A 71 10.93 5.19 -4.06
C VAL A 71 11.03 4.22 -5.22
N ARG A 72 12.17 3.54 -5.38
CA ARG A 72 12.32 2.48 -6.38
C ARG A 72 12.17 1.10 -5.75
N ARG A 73 11.37 0.23 -6.38
CA ARG A 73 11.04 -1.12 -5.89
C ARG A 73 11.09 -2.13 -7.00
N ARG A 74 11.71 -3.28 -6.74
CA ARG A 74 11.67 -4.44 -7.66
C ARG A 74 10.54 -5.37 -7.28
N TYR A 75 10.14 -6.24 -8.20
CA TYR A 75 9.07 -7.23 -7.97
C TYR A 75 9.25 -8.04 -6.67
N SER A 76 10.47 -8.46 -6.34
CA SER A 76 10.73 -9.22 -5.12
C SER A 76 10.47 -8.44 -3.82
N ASP A 77 10.50 -7.10 -3.88
CA ASP A 77 10.16 -6.27 -2.73
C ASP A 77 8.65 -6.23 -2.51
N PHE A 78 7.85 -6.30 -3.57
CA PHE A 78 6.39 -6.48 -3.48
C PHE A 78 6.03 -7.88 -2.95
N GLU A 79 6.77 -8.92 -3.37
CA GLU A 79 6.64 -10.27 -2.79
C GLU A 79 6.90 -10.25 -1.28
N TRP A 80 7.98 -9.57 -0.86
CA TRP A 80 8.29 -9.40 0.55
C TRP A 80 7.16 -8.68 1.30
N LEU A 81 6.67 -7.54 0.80
CA LEU A 81 5.57 -6.80 1.43
C LEU A 81 4.33 -7.68 1.61
N ARG A 82 3.96 -8.45 0.57
CA ARG A 82 2.85 -9.40 0.63
C ARG A 82 3.07 -10.42 1.74
N SER A 83 4.24 -11.04 1.82
CA SER A 83 4.53 -12.05 2.84
C SER A 83 4.51 -11.49 4.26
N GLU A 84 5.01 -10.28 4.48
CA GLU A 84 4.95 -9.62 5.79
C GLU A 84 3.50 -9.33 6.21
N LEU A 85 2.69 -8.83 5.28
CA LEU A 85 1.28 -8.54 5.54
C LEU A 85 0.46 -9.81 5.77
N GLU A 86 0.73 -10.91 5.06
CA GLU A 86 0.05 -12.19 5.29
C GLU A 86 0.42 -12.82 6.64
N ARG A 87 1.63 -12.55 7.15
CA ARG A 87 2.10 -13.07 8.43
C ARG A 87 1.55 -12.29 9.62
N ASP A 88 1.66 -10.96 9.57
CA ASP A 88 1.41 -10.11 10.74
C ASP A 88 0.00 -9.49 10.72
N SER A 89 -0.59 -9.35 9.53
CA SER A 89 -1.91 -8.76 9.34
C SER A 89 -2.94 -9.83 8.94
N LYS A 90 -4.09 -9.88 9.62
CA LYS A 90 -5.21 -10.77 9.29
C LYS A 90 -5.99 -10.33 8.03
N ILE A 91 -5.31 -9.72 7.07
CA ILE A 91 -5.92 -9.19 5.84
C ILE A 91 -5.82 -10.20 4.71
N VAL A 92 -6.80 -10.18 3.82
CA VAL A 92 -6.71 -10.91 2.56
C VAL A 92 -5.86 -10.07 1.60
N VAL A 93 -4.59 -10.43 1.47
CA VAL A 93 -3.66 -9.71 0.58
C VAL A 93 -4.01 -10.05 -0.88
N PRO A 94 -4.20 -9.05 -1.76
CA PRO A 94 -4.45 -9.28 -3.18
C PRO A 94 -3.33 -10.10 -3.83
N PRO A 95 -3.62 -10.91 -4.86
CA PRO A 95 -2.59 -11.63 -5.57
C PRO A 95 -1.67 -10.66 -6.33
N LEU A 96 -0.37 -10.94 -6.32
CA LEU A 96 0.60 -10.25 -7.17
C LEU A 96 0.47 -10.73 -8.62
N PRO A 97 0.80 -9.88 -9.62
CA PRO A 97 0.95 -10.36 -10.99
C PRO A 97 1.98 -11.49 -11.00
N GLY A 98 1.68 -12.57 -11.73
CA GLY A 98 2.44 -13.82 -11.63
C GLY A 98 3.95 -13.61 -11.85
N LYS A 99 4.77 -14.35 -11.10
CA LYS A 99 6.24 -14.32 -11.19
C LYS A 99 6.80 -14.67 -12.59
N ALA A 100 5.92 -15.17 -13.47
CA ALA A 100 6.19 -15.53 -14.86
C ALA A 100 7.42 -16.44 -15.01
N TRP A 101 7.48 -17.50 -14.19
CA TRP A 101 8.57 -18.48 -14.20
C TRP A 101 8.85 -19.05 -15.61
N LYS A 102 7.81 -19.21 -16.44
CA LYS A 102 7.93 -19.63 -17.84
C LYS A 102 8.70 -18.65 -18.73
N ARG A 103 8.65 -17.35 -18.42
CA ARG A 103 9.37 -16.28 -19.13
C ARG A 103 10.82 -16.12 -18.67
N GLN A 104 11.22 -16.78 -17.59
CA GLN A 104 12.62 -16.82 -17.12
C GLN A 104 13.42 -18.00 -17.71
N MET A 105 12.78 -18.88 -18.48
CA MET A 105 13.45 -20.02 -19.09
C MET A 105 14.47 -19.58 -20.15
N PRO A 106 15.68 -20.18 -20.17
CA PRO A 106 16.66 -19.90 -21.22
C PRO A 106 16.15 -20.40 -22.58
N PHE A 107 16.70 -19.84 -23.67
CA PHE A 107 16.41 -20.22 -25.07
C PHE A 107 15.03 -19.81 -25.61
N ARG A 108 14.44 -18.73 -25.09
CA ARG A 108 13.25 -18.10 -25.70
C ARG A 108 13.65 -17.20 -26.87
N GLY A 109 12.74 -17.05 -27.84
CA GLY A 109 12.90 -16.13 -28.97
C GLY A 109 12.50 -14.67 -28.65
N ASP A 110 12.00 -14.41 -27.44
CA ASP A 110 11.68 -13.08 -26.92
C ASP A 110 12.61 -12.71 -25.74
N GLU A 111 12.62 -11.43 -25.35
CA GLU A 111 13.41 -10.94 -24.19
C GLU A 111 12.84 -11.41 -22.83
N GLY A 112 11.83 -12.30 -22.84
CA GLY A 112 11.29 -12.98 -21.66
C GLY A 112 10.71 -12.03 -20.61
N ILE A 113 11.42 -11.86 -19.49
CA ILE A 113 11.02 -10.94 -18.41
C ILE A 113 11.42 -9.48 -18.66
N PHE A 114 12.20 -9.23 -19.71
CA PHE A 114 12.65 -7.88 -20.11
C PHE A 114 11.88 -7.37 -21.34
N ASP A 115 10.89 -8.13 -21.79
CA ASP A 115 9.96 -7.73 -22.84
C ASP A 115 9.07 -6.57 -22.37
N ASP A 116 8.93 -5.53 -23.19
CA ASP A 116 8.24 -4.29 -22.81
C ASP A 116 6.74 -4.52 -22.51
N GLU A 117 6.09 -5.40 -23.27
CA GLU A 117 4.68 -5.77 -23.04
C GLU A 117 4.53 -6.43 -21.66
N PHE A 118 5.46 -7.31 -21.31
CA PHE A 118 5.48 -7.96 -20.01
C PHE A 118 5.76 -6.98 -18.85
N ILE A 119 6.70 -6.06 -19.04
CA ILE A 119 7.02 -5.04 -18.04
C ILE A 119 5.80 -4.15 -17.78
N GLU A 120 5.07 -3.76 -18.83
CA GLU A 120 3.87 -2.94 -18.74
C GLU A 120 2.69 -3.68 -18.09
N GLU A 121 2.45 -4.95 -18.45
CA GLU A 121 1.45 -5.82 -17.81
C GLU A 121 1.74 -5.97 -16.31
N ARG A 122 3.00 -6.26 -15.96
CA ARG A 122 3.44 -6.38 -14.58
C ARG A 122 3.29 -5.06 -13.83
N LYS A 123 3.67 -3.93 -14.43
CA LYS A 123 3.53 -2.59 -13.85
C LYS A 123 2.08 -2.32 -13.43
N LYS A 124 1.13 -2.54 -14.34
CA LYS A 124 -0.32 -2.38 -14.06
C LYS A 124 -0.77 -3.29 -12.92
N GLY A 125 -0.33 -4.55 -12.90
CA GLY A 125 -0.65 -5.49 -11.83
C GLY A 125 -0.08 -5.07 -10.46
N LEU A 126 1.13 -4.54 -10.44
CA LEU A 126 1.78 -4.03 -9.22
C LEU A 126 1.09 -2.77 -8.69
N GLU A 127 0.67 -1.88 -9.59
CA GLU A 127 -0.10 -0.68 -9.25
C GLU A 127 -1.45 -1.03 -8.60
N VAL A 128 -2.20 -1.95 -9.22
CA VAL A 128 -3.47 -2.43 -8.67
C VAL A 128 -3.27 -3.10 -7.31
N PHE A 129 -2.21 -3.89 -7.16
CA PHE A 129 -1.87 -4.55 -5.89
C PHE A 129 -1.60 -3.52 -4.79
N ILE A 130 -0.70 -2.55 -5.02
CA ILE A 130 -0.28 -1.63 -3.96
C ILE A 130 -1.39 -0.66 -3.57
N ASN A 131 -2.21 -0.21 -4.52
CA ASN A 131 -3.37 0.63 -4.22
C ASN A 131 -4.40 -0.11 -3.34
N LYS A 132 -4.67 -1.40 -3.62
CA LYS A 132 -5.57 -2.21 -2.79
C LYS A 132 -5.02 -2.46 -1.40
N VAL A 133 -3.73 -2.75 -1.29
CA VAL A 133 -3.07 -2.96 0.00
C VAL A 133 -3.07 -1.67 0.81
N ALA A 134 -2.62 -0.57 0.24
CA ALA A 134 -2.47 0.69 0.95
C ALA A 134 -3.81 1.36 1.29
N GLY A 135 -4.87 1.05 0.53
CA GLY A 135 -6.25 1.45 0.85
C GLY A 135 -6.86 0.70 2.04
N HIS A 136 -6.25 -0.39 2.51
CA HIS A 136 -6.80 -1.20 3.59
C HIS A 136 -6.40 -0.63 4.98
N PRO A 137 -7.35 -0.27 5.88
CA PRO A 137 -7.04 0.37 7.16
C PRO A 137 -6.11 -0.46 8.07
N LEU A 138 -6.25 -1.78 8.06
CA LEU A 138 -5.34 -2.65 8.83
C LEU A 138 -3.91 -2.65 8.26
N ALA A 139 -3.74 -2.58 6.94
CA ALA A 139 -2.41 -2.50 6.32
C ALA A 139 -1.77 -1.13 6.54
N GLN A 140 -2.56 -0.06 6.57
CA GLN A 140 -2.09 1.29 6.91
C GLN A 140 -1.47 1.36 8.30
N ASN A 141 -1.87 0.49 9.22
CA ASN A 141 -1.28 0.41 10.55
C ASN A 141 0.02 -0.39 10.60
N GLU A 142 0.40 -1.11 9.54
CA GLU A 142 1.59 -1.97 9.54
C GLU A 142 2.85 -1.20 9.14
N ARG A 143 3.93 -1.33 9.93
CA ARG A 143 5.19 -0.65 9.65
C ARG A 143 5.82 -1.04 8.32
N CYS A 144 5.62 -2.28 7.85
CA CYS A 144 6.16 -2.75 6.57
C CYS A 144 5.64 -1.94 5.38
N LEU A 145 4.38 -1.49 5.40
CA LEU A 145 3.80 -0.67 4.34
C LEU A 145 4.48 0.70 4.24
N HIS A 146 4.74 1.34 5.39
CA HIS A 146 5.39 2.65 5.43
C HIS A 146 6.85 2.56 4.99
N MET A 147 7.58 1.54 5.46
CA MET A 147 8.94 1.28 5.00
C MET A 147 8.97 0.99 3.49
N PHE A 148 7.97 0.28 2.97
CA PHE A 148 7.88 0.01 1.53
C PHE A 148 7.63 1.29 0.72
N LEU A 149 6.75 2.20 1.16
CA LEU A 149 6.34 3.38 0.39
C LEU A 149 7.20 4.63 0.61
N GLN A 150 7.81 4.80 1.79
CA GLN A 150 8.46 6.06 2.19
C GLN A 150 9.98 5.96 2.31
N ASP A 151 10.51 4.82 2.77
CA ASP A 151 11.96 4.67 2.99
C ASP A 151 12.66 4.36 1.67
N GLN A 152 13.86 4.88 1.41
CA GLN A 152 14.56 4.55 0.15
C GLN A 152 14.99 3.08 0.09
N VAL A 153 15.36 2.51 1.24
CA VAL A 153 15.84 1.14 1.38
C VAL A 153 14.94 0.37 2.34
N ILE A 154 14.56 -0.85 1.96
CA ILE A 154 13.82 -1.77 2.82
C ILE A 154 14.80 -2.50 3.73
N ASP A 155 14.69 -2.28 5.03
CA ASP A 155 15.42 -3.07 6.03
C ASP A 155 14.72 -4.42 6.25
N ARG A 156 15.35 -5.50 5.79
CA ARG A 156 14.81 -6.86 5.94
C ARG A 156 14.92 -7.40 7.36
N ASN A 157 15.73 -6.78 8.21
CA ASN A 157 15.90 -7.14 9.62
C ASN A 157 15.09 -6.21 10.54
N TYR A 158 14.14 -5.45 9.98
CA TYR A 158 13.31 -4.56 10.76
C TYR A 158 12.52 -5.33 11.82
N VAL A 159 12.29 -4.71 12.98
CA VAL A 159 11.37 -5.25 13.99
C VAL A 159 9.94 -5.06 13.50
N PRO A 160 9.16 -6.15 13.31
CA PRO A 160 7.75 -6.05 12.93
C PRO A 160 6.93 -5.35 14.00
N GLY A 161 5.89 -4.64 13.58
CA GLY A 161 5.01 -3.94 14.50
C GLY A 161 4.13 -2.91 13.82
N LYS A 162 3.20 -2.36 14.61
CA LYS A 162 2.27 -1.34 14.16
C LYS A 162 2.88 0.07 14.26
N ILE A 163 2.46 0.94 13.36
CA ILE A 163 2.72 2.37 13.42
C ILE A 163 2.11 2.90 14.72
N ARG A 164 2.93 3.51 15.58
CA ARG A 164 2.46 4.25 16.74
C ARG A 164 2.21 5.68 16.27
N ASN A 165 0.96 6.12 16.22
CA ASN A 165 0.66 7.54 16.05
C ASN A 165 1.16 8.26 17.30
N THR A 166 2.27 8.98 17.18
CA THR A 166 2.67 10.03 18.12
C THR A 166 1.94 11.32 17.80
#